data_AF-A0A1H1H953-F1
#
_entry.id   AF-A0A1H1H953-F1
#
_cell.length_a   1.000
_cell.length_b   1.000
_cell.length_c   1.000
_cell.angle_alpha   90.00
_cell.angle_beta   90.00
_cell.angle_gamma   90.00
#
_symmetry.space_group_name_H-M   'P 1'
#
loop_
_entity.id
_entity.type
_entity.pdbx_description
1 polymer ?
#
loop_
_entity_poly.entity_id
_entity_poly.type
_entity_poly.pdbx_seq_one_letter_code
_entity_poly.pdbx_strand_id
1 'polypeptide(L)' 'MVTLKESNDSLRRNWRFDPVDVSSDSYVIVSVVHPSYALAIASRNQANDQLIGLTRMWGGPNLSQVWKVFPYSA' A
#
# COMPACT_ATOMS: atom_id res chain seq x y z
N MET A 1 -9.87 5.65 3.70
CA MET A 1 -10.23 5.54 2.28
C MET A 1 -9.13 6.21 1.46
N VAL A 2 -8.60 5.54 0.44
CA VAL A 2 -7.64 6.12 -0.52
C VAL A 2 -8.43 6.53 -1.77
N THR A 3 -8.12 7.68 -2.35
CA THR A 3 -8.86 8.23 -3.50
C THR A 3 -7.91 8.69 -4.58
N LEU A 4 -8.25 8.45 -5.85
CA LEU A 4 -7.58 9.09 -6.98
C LEU A 4 -8.04 10.54 -7.07
N LYS A 5 -7.10 11.49 -6.94
CA LYS A 5 -7.38 12.92 -7.07
C LYS A 5 -6.26 13.59 -7.83
N GLU A 6 -6.57 14.27 -8.93
CA GLU A 6 -5.60 15.12 -9.63
C GLU A 6 -5.27 16.35 -8.78
N SER A 7 -3.99 16.51 -8.44
CA SER A 7 -3.49 17.59 -7.59
C SER A 7 -1.96 17.63 -7.70
N ASN A 8 -1.40 18.84 -7.82
CA ASN A 8 -0.03 19.01 -8.29
C ASN A 8 1.05 19.05 -7.20
N ASP A 9 0.74 19.10 -5.91
CA ASP A 9 1.78 18.95 -4.87
C ASP A 9 1.22 18.84 -3.43
N SER A 10 1.31 17.67 -2.81
CA SER A 10 1.02 17.49 -1.39
C SER A 10 1.73 16.27 -0.86
N LEU A 11 2.32 16.37 0.35
CA LEU A 11 2.89 15.22 1.07
C LEU A 11 1.90 14.06 1.23
N ARG A 12 0.59 14.32 1.17
CA ARG A 12 -0.47 13.30 1.19
C ARG A 12 -0.48 12.39 -0.05
N ARG A 13 0.24 12.76 -1.12
CA ARG A 13 0.44 11.94 -2.34
C ARG A 13 1.79 11.22 -2.36
N ASN A 14 2.66 11.48 -1.37
CA ASN A 14 3.96 10.82 -1.27
C ASN A 14 3.82 9.52 -0.46
N TRP A 15 4.46 8.48 -1.00
CA TRP A 15 4.44 7.14 -0.43
C TRP A 15 5.87 6.62 -0.33
N ARG A 16 6.15 5.91 0.76
CA ARG A 16 7.42 5.22 0.96
C ARG A 16 7.23 3.74 0.68
N PHE A 17 8.18 3.14 -0.01
CA PHE A 17 8.20 1.72 -0.31
C PHE A 17 9.17 1.06 0.65
N ASP A 18 8.63 0.32 1.62
CA ASP A 18 9.43 -0.41 2.60
C ASP A 18 9.57 -1.86 2.16
N PRO A 19 10.79 -2.34 1.87
CA PRO A 19 10.98 -3.73 1.45
C PRO A 19 10.60 -4.68 2.58
N VAL A 20 10.00 -5.82 2.23
CA VAL A 20 9.65 -6.90 3.16
C VAL A 20 10.13 -8.25 2.67
N ASP A 21 10.57 -9.09 3.61
CA ASP A 21 11.09 -10.43 3.34
C ASP A 21 9.95 -11.46 3.21
N VAL A 22 9.14 -11.31 2.16
CA VAL A 22 8.06 -12.25 1.80
C VAL A 22 8.31 -12.87 0.43
N SER A 23 8.79 -12.07 -0.53
CA SER A 23 9.30 -12.54 -1.83
C SER A 23 10.19 -11.45 -2.47
N SER A 24 10.90 -11.76 -3.54
CA SER A 24 11.65 -10.73 -4.29
C SER A 24 10.73 -9.60 -4.76
N ASP A 25 11.21 -8.37 -4.61
CA ASP A 25 10.51 -7.12 -4.99
C ASP A 25 9.16 -6.94 -4.30
N SER A 26 9.08 -7.33 -3.03
CA SER A 26 7.89 -7.13 -2.18
C SER A 26 8.05 -5.92 -1.26
N TYR A 27 7.00 -5.12 -1.17
CA TYR A 27 7.00 -3.87 -0.43
C TYR A 27 5.73 -3.70 0.41
N VAL A 28 5.85 -2.98 1.51
CA VAL A 28 4.74 -2.30 2.17
C VAL A 28 4.76 -0.84 1.71
N ILE A 29 3.63 -0.36 1.20
CA ILE A 29 3.51 1.02 0.68
C ILE A 29 2.95 1.90 1.79
N VAL A 30 3.82 2.70 2.42
CA VAL A 30 3.55 3.45 3.66
C VAL A 30 3.22 4.92 3.36
N SER A 31 2.22 5.46 4.05
CA SER A 31 1.91 6.89 3.97
C SER A 31 3.00 7.72 4.65
N VAL A 32 3.53 8.73 3.96
CA VAL A 32 4.52 9.66 4.56
C VAL A 32 3.89 10.51 5.68
N VAL A 33 2.59 10.85 5.56
CA VAL A 33 1.88 11.70 6.53
C VAL A 33 1.42 10.91 7.77
N HIS A 34 1.19 9.60 7.60
CA HIS A 34 0.83 8.70 8.69
C HIS A 34 1.73 7.46 8.67
N PRO A 35 2.98 7.56 9.19
CA PRO A 35 3.99 6.51 9.06
C PRO A 35 3.62 5.17 9.69
N SER A 36 2.59 5.13 10.55
CA SER A 36 2.05 3.90 11.13
C SER A 36 0.99 3.22 10.25
N TYR A 37 0.69 3.75 9.05
CA TYR A 37 -0.36 3.26 8.16
C TYR A 37 0.19 2.92 6.78
N ALA A 38 -0.28 1.80 6.24
CA ALA A 38 0.10 1.31 4.92
C ALA A 38 -1.12 1.05 4.04
N LEU A 39 -0.88 1.05 2.74
CA LEU A 39 -1.84 0.64 1.72
C LEU A 39 -2.18 -0.84 1.92
N ALA A 40 -3.46 -1.15 2.00
CA ALA A 40 -3.95 -2.50 2.19
C ALA A 40 -5.22 -2.78 1.38
N ILE A 41 -5.40 -4.04 1.00
CA ILE A 41 -6.73 -4.58 0.67
C ILE A 41 -7.55 -4.53 1.97
N ALA A 42 -8.59 -3.71 2.01
CA ALA A 42 -9.43 -3.45 3.18
C ALA A 42 -10.44 -4.57 3.43
N SER A 43 -10.01 -5.82 3.29
CA SER A 43 -10.81 -7.02 3.46
C SER A 43 -9.94 -8.18 3.92
N ARG A 44 -10.53 -9.07 4.72
CA ARG A 44 -9.89 -10.35 5.07
C ARG A 44 -9.97 -11.37 3.94
N ASN A 45 -10.77 -11.08 2.92
CA ASN A 45 -10.95 -11.91 1.73
C ASN A 45 -10.33 -11.20 0.53
N GLN A 46 -9.31 -11.80 -0.09
CA GLN A 46 -8.62 -11.27 -1.26
C GLN A 46 -9.38 -11.61 -2.55
N ALA A 47 -10.66 -11.24 -2.60
CA ALA A 47 -11.50 -11.42 -3.78
C ALA A 47 -11.36 -10.24 -4.75
N ASN A 48 -12.07 -10.30 -5.88
CA ASN A 48 -12.22 -9.13 -6.75
C ASN A 48 -13.06 -8.04 -6.08
N ASP A 49 -12.98 -6.82 -6.61
CA ASP A 49 -13.76 -5.65 -6.19
C ASP A 49 -13.63 -5.27 -4.71
N GLN A 50 -12.50 -5.63 -4.09
CA GLN A 50 -12.21 -5.23 -2.72
C GLN A 50 -11.67 -3.80 -2.68
N LEU A 51 -12.11 -3.06 -1.67
CA LEU A 51 -11.63 -1.70 -1.45
C LEU A 51 -10.15 -1.71 -1.07
N ILE A 52 -9.42 -0.74 -1.60
CA ILE A 52 -8.06 -0.43 -1.17
C ILE A 52 -8.12 0.74 -0.19
N GLY A 53 -7.44 0.60 0.95
CA GLY A 53 -7.49 1.57 2.04
C GLY A 53 -6.14 1.75 2.72
N LEU A 54 -6.13 2.67 3.69
CA LEU A 54 -5.04 2.80 4.65
C LEU A 54 -5.44 2.05 5.92
N THR A 55 -4.61 1.11 6.34
CA THR A 55 -4.78 0.41 7.62
C THR A 55 -3.51 0.54 8.44
N ARG A 56 -3.62 0.44 9.77
CA ARG A 56 -2.45 0.47 10.64
C ARG A 56 -1.53 -0.70 10.29
N MET A 57 -0.24 -0.44 10.18
CA MET A 57 0.75 -1.49 9.96
C MET A 57 0.73 -2.47 11.14
N TRP A 58 0.75 -3.76 10.80
CA TRP A 58 0.86 -4.82 11.79
C TRP A 58 2.33 -5.16 12.03
N GLY A 59 2.67 -5.67 13.22
CA GLY A 59 4.05 -6.00 13.60
C GLY A 59 4.67 -7.22 12.89
N GLY A 60 4.02 -7.72 11.83
CA GLY A 60 4.45 -8.88 11.06
C GLY A 60 3.83 -8.87 9.65
N PRO A 61 4.30 -9.73 8.73
CA PRO A 61 3.89 -9.72 7.33
C PRO A 61 2.41 -10.09 7.22
N ASN A 62 1.58 -9.10 6.92
CA ASN A 62 0.20 -9.33 6.52
C ASN A 62 0.10 -9.16 5.01
N LEU A 63 -0.21 -10.25 4.31
CA LEU A 63 -0.26 -10.29 2.86
C LEU A 63 -1.23 -9.26 2.25
N SER A 64 -2.24 -8.79 2.99
CA SER A 64 -3.12 -7.72 2.52
C SER A 64 -2.43 -6.35 2.40
N GLN A 65 -1.27 -6.15 3.05
CA GLN A 65 -0.43 -4.94 3.01
C GLN A 65 0.84 -5.11 2.15
N VAL A 66 1.08 -6.31 1.62
CA VAL A 66 2.27 -6.62 0.81
C VAL A 66 1.94 -6.47 -0.66
N TRP A 67 2.74 -5.68 -1.36
CA TRP A 67 2.56 -5.36 -2.77
C TRP A 67 3.81 -5.75 -3.55
N LYS A 68 3.58 -6.35 -4.71
CA LYS A 68 4.61 -6.52 -5.72
C LYS A 68 4.40 -5.49 -6.81
N VAL A 69 5.44 -4.72 -7.12
CA VAL A 69 5.38 -3.67 -8.14
C VAL A 69 5.99 -4.23 -9.42
N PHE A 70 5.20 -4.24 -10.48
CA PHE A 70 5.68 -4.62 -11.81
C PHE A 70 5.79 -3.35 -12.67
N PRO A 71 6.88 -3.18 -13.44
CA PRO A 71 6.94 -2.11 -14.42
C PRO A 71 5.81 -2.32 -15.44
N TYR A 72 5.05 -1.27 -15.69
CA TYR A 72 4.08 -1.30 -16.78
C TYR A 72 4.84 -1.17 -18.11
N SER A 73 4.86 -2.23 -18.91
CA SER A 73 5.26 -2.15 -20.32
C SER A 73 4.03 -1.78 -21.13
N ALA A 74 4.04 -0.58 -21.72
CA ALA A 74 3.03 -0.13 -22.70
C ALA A 74 3.21 -0.84 -24.04
#